data_AF-A0A7W0VEG7-F1
#
_entry.id   AF-A0A7W0VEG7-F1
#
_cell.length_a   1.000
_cell.length_b   1.000
_cell.length_c   1.000
_cell.angle_alpha   90.00
_cell.angle_beta   90.00
_cell.angle_gamma   90.00
#
_symmetry.space_group_name_H-M   'P 1'
#
loop_
_entity.id
_entity.type
_entity.pdbx_description
1 polymer ?
#
loop_
_entity_poly.entity_id
_entity_poly.type
_entity_poly.pdbx_seq_one_letter_code
_entity_poly.pdbx_strand_id
1 'polypeptide(L)' 'MTRSVPAATANGGPRTSDITHLMEGTRLALVILAVENVARSVAFYGAVFGWRQRVATPVYVELACPSGMRLGLYDRRSFE' A
#
# COMPACT_ATOMS: atom_id res chain seq x y z
N MET A 1 23.38 -59.14 -10.09
CA MET A 1 23.97 -57.80 -10.32
C MET A 1 22.91 -56.94 -10.98
N THR A 2 22.18 -56.17 -10.17
CA THR A 2 21.00 -55.41 -10.59
C THR A 2 21.42 -53.97 -10.85
N ARG A 3 21.29 -53.49 -12.09
CA ARG A 3 21.64 -52.12 -12.47
C ARG A 3 20.43 -51.22 -12.18
N SER A 4 20.56 -50.34 -11.19
CA SER A 4 19.53 -49.36 -10.83
C SER A 4 19.55 -48.18 -11.80
N VAL A 5 18.37 -47.76 -12.27
CA VAL A 5 18.14 -46.56 -13.09
C VAL A 5 17.81 -45.40 -12.13
N PRO A 6 18.37 -44.19 -12.29
CA PRO A 6 17.98 -43.07 -11.44
C PRO A 6 16.61 -42.53 -11.86
N ALA A 7 15.75 -42.30 -10.85
CA ALA A 7 14.42 -41.73 -11.02
C ALA A 7 14.52 -40.29 -11.55
N ALA A 8 13.72 -39.99 -12.58
CA ALA A 8 13.56 -38.66 -13.13
C ALA A 8 13.11 -37.69 -12.03
N THR A 9 13.84 -36.59 -11.88
CA THR A 9 13.47 -35.44 -11.05
C THR A 9 12.08 -34.94 -11.43
N ALA A 10 11.15 -34.98 -10.49
CA ALA A 10 9.84 -34.37 -10.63
C ALA A 10 10.01 -32.87 -10.85
N ASN A 11 9.66 -32.40 -12.05
CA ASN A 11 9.54 -30.98 -12.38
C ASN A 11 8.42 -30.36 -11.53
N GLY A 12 8.80 -29.79 -10.38
CA GLY A 12 7.93 -28.96 -9.56
C GLY A 12 7.70 -27.60 -10.21
N GLY A 13 6.95 -27.58 -11.32
CA GLY A 13 6.40 -26.33 -11.84
C GLY A 13 5.51 -25.65 -10.78
N PRO A 14 5.41 -24.31 -10.78
CA PRO A 14 4.59 -23.60 -9.80
C PRO A 14 3.16 -24.13 -9.82
N ARG A 15 2.59 -24.44 -8.65
CA ARG A 15 1.18 -24.87 -8.59
C ARG A 15 0.31 -23.66 -8.92
N THR A 16 -0.82 -23.87 -9.58
CA THR A 16 -1.77 -22.79 -9.92
C THR A 16 -2.21 -21.97 -8.70
N SER A 17 -2.18 -22.56 -7.51
CA SER A 17 -2.40 -21.89 -6.21
C SER A 17 -1.33 -20.84 -5.86
N ASP A 18 -0.12 -20.98 -6.39
CA ASP A 18 1.00 -20.06 -6.16
C ASP A 18 0.85 -18.77 -6.99
N ILE A 19 0.02 -18.81 -8.05
CA ILE A 19 -0.23 -17.70 -8.96
C ILE A 19 -1.42 -16.84 -8.49
N THR A 20 -2.30 -17.38 -7.63
CA THR A 20 -3.44 -16.63 -7.10
C THR A 20 -2.99 -15.42 -6.26
N HIS A 21 -1.81 -15.49 -5.64
CA HIS A 21 -1.19 -14.37 -4.92
C HIS A 21 -0.53 -13.32 -5.84
N LEU A 22 -0.22 -13.67 -7.10
CA LEU A 22 0.33 -12.76 -8.11
C LEU A 22 -0.76 -11.91 -8.77
N MET A 23 -2.04 -12.16 -8.47
CA MET A 23 -3.20 -11.40 -8.95
C MET A 23 -3.70 -10.36 -7.93
N GLU A 24 -2.86 -9.85 -7.04
CA GLU A 24 -3.19 -8.59 -6.35
C GLU A 24 -3.15 -7.45 -7.38
N GLY A 25 -4.28 -7.25 -8.05
CA GLY A 25 -4.47 -6.21 -9.05
C GLY A 25 -4.21 -4.81 -8.49
N THR A 26 -4.02 -3.86 -9.40
CA THR A 26 -3.86 -2.43 -9.06
C THR A 26 -4.98 -1.97 -8.13
N ARG A 27 -4.61 -1.52 -6.93
CA ARG A 27 -5.55 -0.95 -5.95
C ARG A 27 -5.20 0.49 -5.64
N LEU A 28 -6.22 1.31 -5.36
CA LEU A 28 -6.02 2.68 -4.92
C LEU A 28 -5.31 2.70 -3.56
N ALA A 29 -4.03 3.02 -3.57
CA ALA A 29 -3.19 2.99 -2.37
C ALA A 29 -3.09 4.34 -1.66
N LEU A 30 -3.29 5.45 -2.37
CA LEU A 30 -3.11 6.81 -1.86
C LEU A 30 -3.98 7.79 -2.63
N VAL A 31 -4.68 8.66 -1.91
CA VAL A 31 -5.29 9.88 -2.44
C VAL A 31 -4.58 11.06 -1.78
N ILE A 32 -4.12 12.05 -2.56
CA ILE A 32 -3.54 13.28 -2.02
C ILE A 32 -4.51 14.43 -2.28
N LEU A 33 -4.83 15.18 -1.24
CA LEU A 33 -5.55 16.44 -1.32
C LEU A 33 -4.53 17.58 -1.19
N ALA A 34 -4.53 18.48 -2.17
CA ALA A 34 -3.84 19.76 -2.06
C ALA A 34 -4.66 20.69 -1.17
N VAL A 35 -4.11 21.13 -0.04
CA VAL A 35 -4.80 21.91 0.99
C VAL A 35 -4.10 23.24 1.24
N GLU A 36 -4.85 24.27 1.62
CA GLU A 36 -4.29 25.60 1.91
C GLU A 36 -3.57 25.67 3.28
N ASN A 37 -3.97 24.83 4.23
CA ASN A 37 -3.39 24.80 5.57
C ASN A 37 -3.36 23.35 6.10
N VAL A 38 -2.17 22.76 6.09
CA VAL A 38 -1.97 21.35 6.47
C VAL A 38 -2.42 21.10 7.91
N ALA A 39 -2.01 21.93 8.87
CA ALA A 39 -2.35 21.72 10.28
C ALA A 39 -3.86 21.72 10.55
N ARG A 40 -4.58 22.68 9.94
CA ARG A 40 -6.05 22.76 10.06
C ARG A 40 -6.72 21.57 9.39
N SER A 41 -6.24 21.14 8.23
CA SER A 41 -6.77 19.94 7.55
C SER A 41 -6.51 18.66 8.34
N VAL A 42 -5.34 18.51 8.97
CA VAL A 42 -5.03 17.36 9.84
C VAL A 42 -5.96 17.33 11.04
N ALA A 43 -6.19 18.47 11.71
CA ALA A 43 -7.14 18.54 12.81
C ALA A 43 -8.56 18.15 12.38
N PHE A 44 -9.00 18.66 11.22
CA PHE A 44 -10.31 18.34 10.67
C PHE A 44 -10.46 16.84 10.33
N TYR A 45 -9.60 16.31 9.47
CA TYR A 45 -9.70 14.90 9.04
C TYR A 45 -9.36 13.92 10.17
N GLY A 46 -8.49 14.30 11.09
CA GLY A 46 -8.22 13.55 12.32
C GLY A 46 -9.47 13.42 13.19
N ALA A 47 -10.22 14.52 13.39
CA ALA A 47 -11.47 14.51 14.14
C ALA A 47 -12.58 13.72 13.44
N VAL A 48 -12.69 13.82 12.11
CA VAL A 48 -13.72 13.13 11.33
C VAL A 48 -13.48 11.63 11.27
N PHE A 49 -12.24 11.20 11.05
CA PHE A 49 -11.94 9.79 10.77
C PHE A 49 -11.35 9.02 11.94
N GLY A 50 -10.67 9.69 12.89
CA GLY A 50 -9.88 9.05 13.93
C GLY A 50 -8.70 8.23 13.38
N TRP A 51 -8.30 8.46 12.12
CA TRP A 51 -7.25 7.69 11.47
C TRP A 51 -5.87 8.03 12.01
N ARG A 52 -5.00 7.02 12.12
CA ARG A 52 -3.63 7.19 12.61
C ARG A 52 -2.78 7.94 11.60
N GLN A 53 -2.09 8.97 12.06
CA GLN A 53 -1.07 9.65 11.26
C GLN A 53 0.17 8.74 11.06
N ARG A 54 0.62 8.62 9.81
CA ARG A 54 1.79 7.82 9.40
C ARG A 54 3.00 8.66 9.05
N VAL A 55 2.78 9.79 8.39
CA VAL A 55 3.82 10.74 7.97
C VAL A 55 3.48 12.10 8.54
N ALA A 56 4.50 12.81 9.01
CA ALA A 56 4.36 14.13 9.61
C ALA A 56 5.52 15.03 9.17
N THR A 57 5.30 15.86 8.16
CA THR A 57 6.25 16.92 7.76
C THR A 57 5.52 18.27 7.73
N PRO A 58 6.25 19.40 7.70
CA PRO A 58 5.62 20.72 7.69
C PRO A 58 4.67 20.96 6.50
N VAL A 59 4.93 20.34 5.35
CA VAL A 59 4.16 20.53 4.11
C VAL A 59 3.31 19.31 3.72
N TYR A 60 3.48 18.17 4.41
CA TYR A 60 2.82 16.92 4.03
C TYR A 60 2.52 16.02 5.23
N VAL A 61 1.30 15.50 5.28
CA VAL A 61 0.85 14.52 6.28
C VAL A 61 0.11 13.38 5.61
N GLU A 62 0.28 12.16 6.13
CA GLU A 62 -0.52 10.99 5.73
C GLU A 62 -1.34 10.42 6.87
N LEU A 63 -2.61 10.13 6.60
CA LEU A 63 -3.52 9.41 7.47
C LEU A 63 -3.75 8.00 6.92
N ALA A 64 -3.68 6.99 7.78
CA ALA A 64 -3.86 5.59 7.41
C ALA A 64 -5.33 5.17 7.56
N CYS A 65 -5.99 4.85 6.43
CA CYS A 65 -7.31 4.23 6.45
C CYS A 65 -7.18 2.75 6.88
N PRO A 66 -8.10 2.23 7.70
CA PRO A 66 -8.13 0.82 8.08
C PRO A 66 -8.19 -0.16 6.90
N SER A 67 -8.71 0.27 5.73
CA SER A 67 -8.76 -0.55 4.52
C SER A 67 -7.42 -0.69 3.79
N GLY A 68 -6.36 -0.03 4.27
CA GLY A 68 -5.01 -0.07 3.68
C GLY A 68 -4.73 1.04 2.67
N MET A 69 -5.71 1.87 2.32
CA MET A 69 -5.51 3.12 1.58
C MET A 69 -4.98 4.23 2.50
N ARG A 70 -4.35 5.26 1.92
CA ARG A 70 -3.85 6.43 2.65
C ARG A 70 -4.46 7.72 2.13
N LEU A 71 -4.65 8.68 3.02
CA LEU A 71 -5.01 10.05 2.67
C LEU A 71 -3.82 10.97 2.95
N GLY A 72 -3.24 11.52 1.89
CA GLY A 72 -2.23 12.57 1.95
C GLY A 72 -2.86 13.95 1.99
N LEU A 73 -2.35 14.82 2.86
CA LEU A 73 -2.67 16.24 2.93
C LEU A 73 -1.39 17.00 2.62
N TYR A 74 -1.34 17.67 1.48
CA TYR A 74 -0.15 18.35 0.99
C TYR A 74 -0.46 19.84 0.84
N ASP A 75 0.38 20.71 1.38
CA ASP A 75 0.31 22.15 1.09
C ASP A 75 0.24 22.42 -0.42
N ARG A 76 -0.85 23.05 -0.85
CA ARG A 76 -1.12 23.34 -2.25
C ARG A 76 -0.02 24.15 -2.93
N ARG A 77 0.67 25.03 -2.19
CA ARG A 77 1.76 25.87 -2.71
C ARG A 77 2.99 25.07 -3.11
N SER A 78 3.08 23.78 -2.74
CA SER A 78 4.19 22.90 -3.11
C SER A 78 4.06 22.29 -4.50
N PHE A 79 2.95 22.54 -5.20
CA PHE A 79 2.70 22.08 -6.58
C PHE A 79 2.88 23.20 -7.62
N GLU A 80 3.19 24.41 -7.17
CA GLU A 80 3.29 25.63 -8.00
C GLU A 80 4.74 25.93 -8.39
#